data_AF-A0A7W0KP54-F1
#
_entry.id   AF-A0A7W0KP54-F1
#
_cell.length_a   1.000
_cell.length_b   1.000
_cell.length_c   1.000
_cell.angle_alpha   90.00
_cell.angle_beta   90.00
_cell.angle_gamma   90.00
#
_symmetry.space_group_name_H-M   'P 1'
#
loop_
_entity.id
_entity.type
_entity.pdbx_description
1 polymer ?
#
loop_
_entity_poly.entity_id
_entity_poly.type
_entity_poly.pdbx_seq_one_letter_code
_entity_poly.pdbx_strand_id
1 'polypeptide(L)'
;MQHTSGNDDGSITLIAAHPANHAGASGGWDTAPLPVTSLFNPLVWGHEIVYPGTSPMRPAQYRSATILARVVTEVLGVPMSQVKSHDGTSITGKWDRGHSHAGDLSRSRSPR
;
A
#
# COMPACT_ATOMS: atom_id res chain seq x y z
N MET A 1 -0.88 11.63 -7.30
CA MET A 1 -0.95 11.61 -5.82
C MET A 1 0.44 11.31 -5.24
N GLN A 2 0.66 11.60 -3.95
CA GLN A 2 1.96 11.51 -3.26
C GLN A 2 2.38 10.06 -2.97
N HIS A 3 3.61 9.89 -2.49
CA HIS A 3 4.24 8.58 -2.29
C HIS A 3 5.19 8.57 -1.10
N THR A 4 5.30 7.43 -0.44
CA THR A 4 6.13 7.24 0.77
C THR A 4 6.86 5.91 0.71
N SER A 5 7.93 5.79 1.49
CA SER A 5 8.64 4.52 1.68
C SER A 5 8.83 4.22 3.17
N GLY A 6 8.60 2.97 3.58
CA GLY A 6 8.85 2.45 4.92
C GLY A 6 10.21 1.75 4.99
N ASN A 7 11.10 2.30 5.81
CA ASN A 7 12.47 1.80 5.98
C ASN A 7 12.52 0.61 6.95
N ASP A 8 13.66 -0.08 6.96
CA ASP A 8 13.91 -1.29 7.76
C ASP A 8 13.70 -1.11 9.28
N ASP A 9 13.91 0.10 9.79
CA ASP A 9 13.73 0.48 11.20
C ASP A 9 12.31 0.98 11.54
N GLY A 10 11.41 1.02 10.55
CA GLY A 10 10.05 1.54 10.70
C GLY A 10 9.91 3.05 10.50
N SER A 11 10.99 3.78 10.21
CA SER A 11 10.90 5.18 9.80
C SER A 11 10.22 5.32 8.41
N ILE A 12 9.63 6.48 8.15
CA ILE A 12 8.93 6.79 6.90
C ILE A 12 9.67 7.88 6.15
N THR A 13 10.03 7.59 4.90
CA THR A 13 10.56 8.57 3.94
C THR A 13 9.41 9.13 3.12
N LEU A 14 9.25 10.46 3.08
CA LEU A 14 8.34 11.13 2.15
C LEU A 14 9.04 11.30 0.79
N ILE A 15 8.40 10.84 -0.28
CA ILE A 15 8.92 10.97 -1.65
C ILE A 15 8.17 12.11 -2.34
N ALA A 16 8.85 13.23 -2.54
CA ALA A 16 8.30 14.46 -3.12
C ALA A 16 8.20 14.38 -4.66
N ALA A 17 7.52 13.35 -5.18
CA ALA A 17 7.21 13.20 -6.60
C ALA A 17 5.70 13.44 -6.84
N HIS A 18 5.34 14.26 -7.83
CA HIS A 18 3.94 14.53 -8.16
C HIS A 18 3.66 14.61 -9.68
N PRO A 19 2.90 13.66 -10.25
CA PRO A 19 2.46 12.39 -9.65
C PRO A 19 3.64 11.40 -9.51
N ALA A 20 3.63 10.59 -8.46
CA ALA A 20 4.58 9.49 -8.33
C ALA A 20 4.19 8.30 -9.23
N ASN A 21 5.19 7.58 -9.75
CA ASN A 21 5.00 6.39 -10.58
C ASN A 21 5.18 5.12 -9.73
N HIS A 22 4.09 4.49 -9.28
CA HIS A 22 4.15 3.35 -8.36
C HIS A 22 3.19 2.22 -8.72
N ALA A 23 1.90 2.51 -8.92
CA ALA A 23 0.85 1.52 -9.13
C ALA A 23 0.70 1.03 -10.59
N GLY A 24 1.00 1.85 -11.59
CA GLY A 24 0.83 1.50 -13.00
C GLY A 24 -0.65 1.46 -13.45
N ALA A 25 -1.05 0.37 -14.11
CA ALA A 25 -2.44 0.12 -14.54
C ALA A 25 -3.17 -0.79 -13.54
N SER A 26 -4.42 -0.46 -13.23
CA SER A 26 -5.30 -1.22 -12.32
C SER A 26 -6.30 -2.10 -13.06
N GLY A 27 -6.90 -3.05 -12.35
CA GLY A 27 -7.86 -4.02 -12.87
C GLY A 27 -7.67 -5.46 -12.37
N GLY A 28 -6.75 -5.67 -11.42
CA GLY A 28 -6.57 -6.94 -10.73
C GLY A 28 -7.77 -7.34 -9.86
N TRP A 29 -7.66 -8.52 -9.26
CA TRP A 29 -8.74 -9.21 -8.56
C TRP A 29 -9.31 -8.47 -7.34
N ASP A 30 -8.57 -7.54 -6.73
CA ASP A 30 -8.98 -6.72 -5.57
C ASP A 30 -9.02 -5.22 -5.87
N THR A 31 -9.33 -4.84 -7.10
CA THR A 31 -9.34 -3.41 -7.47
C THR A 31 -10.53 -2.65 -6.87
N ALA A 32 -11.70 -3.26 -6.78
CA ALA A 32 -12.90 -2.56 -6.32
C ALA A 32 -12.79 -2.04 -4.87
N PRO A 33 -13.28 -0.83 -4.56
CA PRO A 33 -14.05 0.08 -5.42
C PRO A 33 -13.19 1.10 -6.20
N LEU A 34 -11.86 0.94 -6.22
CA LEU A 34 -10.97 1.83 -6.96
C LEU A 34 -11.21 1.67 -8.48
N PRO A 35 -10.93 2.71 -9.28
CA PRO A 35 -11.18 2.66 -10.72
C PRO A 35 -10.24 1.66 -11.43
N VAL A 36 -10.79 0.95 -12.42
CA VAL A 36 -10.02 0.17 -13.40
C VAL A 36 -9.54 1.12 -14.50
N THR A 37 -8.23 1.34 -14.61
CA THR A 37 -7.65 2.35 -15.51
C THR A 37 -6.19 2.07 -15.82
N SER A 38 -5.73 2.52 -16.99
CA SER A 38 -4.30 2.54 -17.34
C SER A 38 -3.52 3.67 -16.64
N LEU A 39 -4.22 4.62 -16.02
CA LEU A 39 -3.65 5.81 -15.38
C LEU A 39 -3.91 5.79 -13.86
N PHE A 40 -3.50 4.73 -13.16
CA PHE A 40 -3.84 4.57 -11.74
C PHE A 40 -2.95 5.42 -10.81
N ASN A 41 -1.66 5.57 -11.16
CA ASN A 41 -0.67 6.39 -10.45
C ASN A 41 -1.19 7.75 -9.91
N PRO A 42 -1.84 8.61 -10.72
CA PRO A 42 -2.32 9.90 -10.23
C PRO A 42 -3.47 9.79 -9.20
N LEU A 43 -4.19 8.67 -9.16
CA LEU A 43 -5.43 8.48 -8.40
C LEU A 43 -5.22 7.85 -7.02
N VAL A 44 -4.05 7.27 -6.75
CA VAL A 44 -3.79 6.54 -5.51
C VAL A 44 -2.50 6.96 -4.81
N TRP A 45 -2.55 6.95 -3.48
CA TRP A 45 -1.39 7.15 -2.63
C TRP A 45 -0.57 5.86 -2.58
N GLY A 46 0.73 5.95 -2.83
CA GLY A 46 1.62 4.78 -2.77
C GLY A 46 2.44 4.72 -1.48
N HIS A 47 2.66 3.50 -0.98
CA HIS A 47 3.57 3.23 0.12
C HIS A 47 4.44 2.00 -0.18
N GLU A 48 5.71 2.24 -0.51
CA GLU A 48 6.70 1.18 -0.73
C GLU A 48 7.27 0.73 0.62
N ILE A 49 7.59 -0.54 0.78
CA ILE A 49 8.25 -1.04 1.98
C ILE A 49 9.60 -1.62 1.56
N VAL A 50 10.69 -1.19 2.19
CA VAL A 50 12.04 -1.66 1.89
C VAL A 50 12.28 -3.01 2.57
N TYR A 51 11.86 -4.10 1.93
CA TYR A 51 12.11 -5.46 2.41
C TYR A 51 12.27 -6.40 1.19
N PRO A 52 12.93 -7.55 1.33
CA PRO A 52 13.34 -8.36 0.18
C PRO A 52 12.20 -9.07 -0.56
N GLY A 53 10.95 -9.01 -0.06
CA GLY A 53 9.82 -9.71 -0.66
C GLY A 53 9.83 -11.23 -0.44
N THR A 54 11.00 -11.86 -0.27
CA THR A 54 11.18 -13.30 -0.07
C THR A 54 11.15 -13.74 1.40
N SER A 55 11.12 -12.78 2.33
CA SER A 55 10.99 -13.00 3.77
C SER A 55 9.92 -12.07 4.35
N PRO A 56 9.35 -12.38 5.53
CA PRO A 56 8.41 -11.48 6.19
C PRO A 56 9.00 -10.09 6.41
N MET A 57 8.12 -9.07 6.38
CA MET A 57 8.46 -7.75 6.88
C MET A 57 8.88 -7.83 8.35
N ARG A 58 9.78 -6.93 8.77
CA ARG A 58 10.09 -6.77 10.18
C ARG A 58 8.88 -6.20 10.95
N PRO A 59 8.75 -6.47 12.25
CA PRO A 59 7.65 -5.92 13.05
C PRO A 59 7.52 -4.40 12.99
N ALA A 60 8.66 -3.68 12.96
CA ALA A 60 8.68 -2.23 12.85
C ALA A 60 8.07 -1.71 11.54
N GLN A 61 8.40 -2.37 10.41
CA GLN A 61 7.86 -2.06 9.08
C GLN A 61 6.36 -2.32 9.00
N TYR A 62 5.92 -3.47 9.51
CA TYR A 62 4.49 -3.80 9.53
C TYR A 62 3.69 -2.80 10.38
N ARG A 63 4.23 -2.45 11.55
CA ARG A 63 3.61 -1.46 12.44
C ARG A 63 3.51 -0.09 11.78
N SER A 64 4.59 0.41 11.18
CA SER A 64 4.60 1.74 10.55
C SER A 64 3.66 1.78 9.34
N ALA A 65 3.65 0.75 8.49
CA ALA A 65 2.73 0.65 7.37
C ALA A 65 1.25 0.63 7.81
N THR A 66 0.93 -0.06 8.91
CA THR A 66 -0.44 -0.11 9.45
C THR A 66 -0.88 1.24 10.02
N ILE A 67 0.00 1.92 10.76
CA ILE A 67 -0.28 3.26 11.29
C ILE A 67 -0.46 4.25 10.14
N LEU A 68 0.43 4.22 9.14
CA LEU A 68 0.35 5.10 7.98
C LEU A 68 -0.95 4.88 7.19
N ALA A 69 -1.33 3.62 6.94
CA ALA A 69 -2.58 3.30 6.25
C ALA A 69 -3.79 3.92 6.97
N ARG A 70 -3.86 3.76 8.31
CA ARG A 70 -4.91 4.37 9.12
C ARG A 70 -4.93 5.89 8.99
N VAL A 71 -3.79 6.56 9.19
CA VAL A 71 -3.67 8.02 9.10
C VAL A 71 -4.09 8.54 7.72
N VAL A 72 -3.59 7.92 6.65
CA VAL A 72 -3.91 8.34 5.27
C VAL A 72 -5.41 8.16 4.99
N THR A 73 -6.00 7.03 5.39
CA THR A 73 -7.44 6.80 5.17
C THR A 73 -8.31 7.78 5.94
N GLU A 74 -7.91 8.15 7.16
CA GLU A 74 -8.58 9.16 7.98
C GLU A 74 -8.49 10.56 7.34
N VAL A 75 -7.30 10.96 6.89
CA VAL A 75 -7.08 12.26 6.21
C VAL A 75 -7.83 12.35 4.89
N LEU A 76 -7.86 11.27 4.10
CA LEU A 76 -8.57 11.24 2.82
C LEU A 76 -10.08 10.99 2.95
N GLY A 77 -10.57 10.67 4.16
CA GLY A 77 -11.99 10.37 4.39
C GLY A 77 -12.49 9.10 3.68
N VAL A 78 -11.61 8.11 3.48
CA VAL A 78 -11.93 6.84 2.80
C VAL A 78 -11.87 5.67 3.78
N PRO A 79 -12.62 4.58 3.56
CA PRO A 79 -12.58 3.43 4.46
C PRO A 79 -11.28 2.61 4.28
N MET A 80 -10.84 1.93 5.34
CA MET A 80 -9.69 1.00 5.32
C MET A 80 -9.80 -0.10 4.25
N SER A 81 -11.02 -0.44 3.80
CA SER A 81 -11.23 -1.39 2.71
C SER A 81 -10.72 -0.93 1.33
N GLN A 82 -10.38 0.37 1.18
CA GLN A 82 -9.71 0.91 0.00
C GLN A 82 -8.17 0.85 0.10
N VAL A 83 -7.62 0.35 1.21
CA VAL A 83 -6.19 0.04 1.29
C VAL A 83 -5.96 -1.29 0.60
N LYS A 84 -5.33 -1.24 -0.57
CA LYS A 84 -5.11 -2.41 -1.43
C LYS A 84 -3.62 -2.75 -1.54
N SER A 85 -3.34 -4.00 -1.89
CA SER A 85 -1.99 -4.42 -2.30
C SER A 85 -1.80 -4.30 -3.81
N HIS A 86 -0.55 -4.26 -4.26
CA HIS A 86 -0.25 -4.08 -5.68
C HIS A 86 -0.56 -5.35 -6.48
N ASP A 87 -0.28 -6.52 -5.94
CA ASP A 87 -0.69 -7.82 -6.51
C ASP A 87 -2.22 -7.97 -6.62
N GLY A 88 -2.96 -7.29 -5.74
CA GLY A 88 -4.42 -7.20 -5.76
C GLY A 88 -4.95 -6.30 -6.88
N THR A 89 -4.33 -5.15 -7.08
CA THR A 89 -4.84 -4.10 -7.98
C THR A 89 -4.28 -4.19 -9.40
N SER A 90 -3.09 -4.75 -9.58
CA SER A 90 -2.37 -4.74 -10.85
C SER A 90 -2.89 -5.77 -11.85
N ILE A 91 -2.84 -5.42 -13.14
CA ILE A 91 -3.10 -6.33 -14.26
C ILE A 91 -1.82 -6.96 -14.84
N THR A 92 -0.63 -6.55 -14.37
CA THR A 92 0.66 -6.96 -14.97
C THR A 92 1.37 -8.07 -14.20
N GLY A 93 0.65 -8.86 -13.39
CA GLY A 93 1.23 -9.96 -12.63
C GLY A 93 2.23 -9.53 -11.55
N LYS A 94 1.98 -8.39 -10.90
CA LYS A 94 2.76 -7.94 -9.74
C LYS A 94 2.63 -8.94 -8.59
N TRP A 95 3.71 -9.09 -7.82
CA TRP A 95 3.77 -10.03 -6.69
C TRP A 95 3.92 -9.32 -5.34
N ASP A 96 4.18 -8.01 -5.33
CA ASP A 96 4.27 -7.25 -4.10
C ASP A 96 2.87 -7.09 -3.46
N ARG A 97 2.72 -7.38 -2.17
CA ARG A 97 3.75 -7.33 -1.10
C ARG A 97 4.39 -8.66 -0.72
N GLY A 98 4.69 -9.52 -1.68
CA GLY A 98 5.58 -10.68 -1.52
C GLY A 98 5.14 -11.60 -0.39
N HIS A 99 6.11 -12.13 0.35
CA HIS A 99 5.91 -12.99 1.50
C HIS A 99 5.31 -12.22 2.68
N SER A 100 3.99 -12.04 2.63
CA SER A 100 3.20 -11.41 3.68
C SER A 100 2.60 -12.47 4.60
N HIS A 101 3.31 -12.83 5.67
CA HIS A 101 2.77 -13.69 6.75
C HIS A 101 1.92 -12.94 7.78
N ALA A 102 1.54 -11.70 7.49
CA ALA A 102 0.57 -10.96 8.28
C ALA A 102 -0.66 -10.72 7.40
N GLY A 103 -1.77 -11.38 7.76
CA GLY A 103 -3.03 -11.31 7.03
C GLY A 103 -3.37 -9.89 6.64
N ASP A 104 -3.76 -9.74 5.37
CA ASP A 104 -4.66 -8.71 4.84
C ASP A 104 -4.87 -7.52 5.80
N LEU A 105 -4.19 -6.39 5.54
CA LEU A 105 -4.28 -5.19 6.37
C LEU A 105 -5.73 -4.71 6.57
N SER A 106 -6.66 -5.10 5.67
CA SER A 106 -8.10 -4.84 5.80
C SER A 106 -8.75 -5.58 6.99
N ARG A 107 -8.05 -6.56 7.59
CA ARG A 107 -8.50 -7.37 8.73
C ARG A 107 -7.90 -6.97 10.07
N SER A 108 -7.09 -5.91 10.12
CA SER A 108 -6.57 -5.40 11.40
C SER A 108 -7.70 -4.74 12.20
N ARG A 109 -8.27 -5.49 13.15
CA ARG A 109 -9.25 -4.98 14.11
C ARG A 109 -8.61 -3.86 14.94
N SER A 110 -9.33 -2.75 15.08
CA SER A 110 -8.94 -1.64 15.96
C SER A 110 -8.57 -2.18 17.35
N PRO A 111 -7.39 -1.85 17.91
CA PRO A 111 -7.16 -2.06 19.32
C PRO A 111 -8.18 -1.20 20.08
N ARG A 112 -8.84 -1.82 21.06
CA ARG A 112 -9.60 -1.12 22.10
C ARG A 112 -8.64 -0.55 23.12
#